data_AF-A0A961KY81-F1
#
_entry.id   AF-A0A961KY81-F1
#
_cell.length_a   1.000
_cell.length_b   1.000
_cell.length_c   1.000
_cell.angle_alpha   90.00
_cell.angle_beta   90.00
_cell.angle_gamma   90.00
#
_symmetry.space_group_name_H-M   'P 1'
#
loop_
_entity.id
_entity.type
_entity.pdbx_description
1 polymer ?
#
loop_
_entity_poly.entity_id
_entity_poly.type
_entity_poly.pdbx_seq_one_letter_code
_entity_poly.pdbx_strand_id
1 'polypeptide(L)'
;PPFYIIGTEVPPPGGADHALDAITPTAPEAARRTIAVHRDIFAEAGLAEALGRVLGLVVQPGVEFGNRNVIAYRRDRAQGLAAVLAEEPRLVFEAHSTDYQGAAPLSELVGDGFAILKVGPELTFVLREALYALDLIASDLLPDYGDRPLLRAMEALMLDRPGDWRRHYDGDEAERRLLRHYSLSDRIRYYWPAPEARAAVDRLVAALAGRRIPLPLLWQHLPGAAHFADRPLEPEEVLIWRVRRSLATYHDACRS
;
A
#
# COMPACT_ATOMS: atom_id res chain seq x y z
N PRO A 1 -28.10 -8.00 -4.49
CA PRO A 1 -27.78 -7.15 -5.68
C PRO A 1 -26.47 -6.38 -5.41
N PRO A 2 -25.74 -5.89 -6.43
CA PRO A 2 -24.47 -5.19 -6.26
C PRO A 2 -24.67 -3.75 -5.74
N PHE A 3 -23.66 -3.26 -5.01
CA PHE A 3 -23.49 -1.85 -4.65
C PHE A 3 -22.47 -1.19 -5.58
N TYR A 4 -22.56 0.13 -5.72
CA TYR A 4 -21.73 0.91 -6.64
C TYR A 4 -20.99 2.04 -5.93
N ILE A 5 -19.79 2.32 -6.41
CA ILE A 5 -19.01 3.52 -6.11
C ILE A 5 -18.77 4.21 -7.45
N ILE A 6 -18.94 5.53 -7.46
CA ILE A 6 -18.79 6.37 -8.66
C ILE A 6 -17.61 7.33 -8.50
N GLY A 7 -17.23 8.01 -9.58
CA GLY A 7 -16.15 9.00 -9.56
C GLY A 7 -14.77 8.39 -9.79
N THR A 8 -13.78 9.27 -9.69
CA THR A 8 -12.35 8.97 -9.86
C THR A 8 -11.57 10.00 -9.07
N GLU A 9 -10.44 9.58 -8.55
CA GLU A 9 -9.39 10.46 -8.09
C GLU A 9 -8.73 11.14 -9.30
N VAL A 10 -8.43 12.43 -9.15
CA VAL A 10 -7.66 13.21 -10.12
C VAL A 10 -6.58 13.95 -9.34
N PRO A 11 -5.28 13.71 -9.63
CA PRO A 11 -4.75 12.79 -10.64
C PRO A 11 -4.98 11.30 -10.29
N PRO A 12 -4.84 10.37 -11.26
CA PRO A 12 -4.95 8.93 -11.03
C PRO A 12 -4.00 8.42 -9.93
N PRO A 13 -4.31 7.28 -9.29
CA PRO A 13 -3.57 6.76 -8.15
C PRO A 13 -2.31 6.04 -8.63
N GLY A 14 -1.34 5.83 -7.74
CA GLY A 14 -0.24 4.90 -8.01
C GLY A 14 1.17 5.42 -7.73
N GLY A 15 1.28 6.47 -6.94
CA GLY A 15 2.53 7.16 -6.66
C GLY A 15 2.92 8.08 -7.81
N ALA A 16 3.12 9.36 -7.53
CA ALA A 16 3.57 10.29 -8.55
C ALA A 16 5.01 10.00 -8.96
N ASP A 17 5.29 10.20 -10.26
CA ASP A 17 6.61 10.03 -10.86
C ASP A 17 7.65 11.05 -10.31
N HIS A 18 7.21 12.08 -9.58
CA HIS A 18 8.06 13.10 -8.96
C HIS A 18 7.70 13.33 -7.48
N ALA A 19 8.64 13.90 -6.71
CA ALA A 19 8.38 14.33 -5.34
C ALA A 19 7.17 15.27 -5.33
N LEU A 20 6.02 14.79 -4.88
CA LEU A 20 4.85 15.63 -4.66
C LEU A 20 5.10 16.41 -3.37
N ASP A 21 5.23 17.72 -3.49
CA ASP A 21 5.32 18.62 -2.33
C ASP A 21 3.94 18.88 -1.71
N ALA A 22 2.87 18.76 -2.51
CA ALA A 22 1.50 18.90 -2.05
C ALA A 22 0.52 18.19 -2.99
N ILE A 23 -0.59 17.72 -2.41
CA ILE A 23 -1.78 17.31 -3.16
C ILE A 23 -2.99 18.09 -2.64
N THR A 24 -3.79 18.60 -3.56
CA THR A 24 -4.97 19.41 -3.24
C THR A 24 -6.17 18.49 -3.13
N PRO A 25 -6.94 18.56 -2.03
CA PRO A 25 -8.18 17.82 -1.92
C PRO A 25 -9.15 18.16 -3.06
N THR A 26 -10.00 17.20 -3.45
CA THR A 26 -11.05 17.45 -4.45
C THR A 26 -11.91 18.63 -4.04
N ALA A 27 -12.13 19.56 -4.97
CA ALA A 27 -12.98 20.73 -4.72
C ALA A 27 -14.42 20.28 -4.41
N PRO A 28 -15.08 20.85 -3.39
CA PRO A 28 -16.45 20.49 -3.02
C PRO A 28 -17.45 20.59 -4.19
N GLU A 29 -17.29 21.61 -5.02
CA GLU A 29 -18.13 21.85 -6.21
C GLU A 29 -17.95 20.76 -7.26
N ALA A 30 -16.73 20.21 -7.39
CA ALA A 30 -16.45 19.09 -8.30
C ALA A 30 -17.09 17.80 -7.79
N ALA A 31 -17.05 17.53 -6.48
CA ALA A 31 -17.73 16.39 -5.87
C ALA A 31 -19.26 16.46 -6.08
N ARG A 32 -19.88 17.61 -5.76
CA ARG A 32 -21.31 17.85 -5.99
C ARG A 32 -21.70 17.68 -7.46
N ARG A 33 -20.91 18.24 -8.38
CA ARG A 33 -21.14 18.12 -9.82
C ARG A 33 -21.10 16.67 -10.28
N THR A 34 -20.11 15.90 -9.83
CA THR A 34 -20.01 14.47 -10.18
C THR A 34 -21.25 13.70 -9.72
N ILE A 35 -21.72 13.94 -8.50
CA ILE A 35 -22.94 13.31 -7.97
C ILE A 35 -24.16 13.68 -8.81
N ALA A 36 -24.35 14.97 -9.10
CA ALA A 36 -25.49 15.46 -9.89
C ALA A 36 -25.51 14.83 -11.30
N VAL A 37 -24.37 14.84 -12.01
CA VAL A 37 -24.27 14.24 -13.34
C VAL A 37 -24.60 12.75 -13.33
N HIS A 38 -24.11 11.99 -12.33
CA HIS A 38 -24.43 10.57 -12.25
C HIS A 38 -25.91 10.32 -11.96
N ARG A 39 -26.56 11.16 -11.15
CA ARG A 39 -28.02 11.06 -10.91
C ARG A 39 -28.81 11.27 -12.19
N ASP A 40 -28.48 12.31 -12.94
CA ASP A 40 -29.17 12.65 -14.19
C ASP A 40 -29.02 11.52 -15.21
N ILE A 41 -27.79 11.05 -15.45
CA ILE A 41 -27.52 9.98 -16.42
C ILE A 41 -28.15 8.64 -16.00
N PHE A 42 -28.14 8.29 -14.71
CA PHE A 42 -28.81 7.07 -14.24
C PHE A 42 -30.33 7.16 -14.41
N ALA A 43 -30.92 8.34 -14.16
CA ALA A 43 -32.36 8.55 -14.35
C ALA A 43 -32.75 8.46 -15.83
N GLU A 44 -32.00 9.11 -16.72
CA GLU A 44 -32.19 9.06 -18.18
C GLU A 44 -32.09 7.63 -18.73
N ALA A 45 -31.18 6.82 -18.17
CA ALA A 45 -31.00 5.43 -18.54
C ALA A 45 -32.05 4.47 -17.91
N GLY A 46 -32.98 4.97 -17.10
CA GLY A 46 -33.99 4.14 -16.41
C GLY A 46 -33.40 3.27 -15.28
N LEU A 47 -32.22 3.62 -14.75
CA LEU A 47 -31.45 2.84 -13.76
C LEU A 47 -31.71 3.28 -12.32
N ALA A 48 -32.92 3.75 -11.99
CA ALA A 48 -33.26 4.30 -10.68
C ALA A 48 -32.99 3.32 -9.51
N GLU A 49 -33.27 2.03 -9.70
CA GLU A 49 -32.95 1.03 -8.67
C GLU A 49 -31.45 0.86 -8.44
N ALA A 50 -30.63 0.96 -9.49
CA ALA A 50 -29.18 0.89 -9.38
C ALA A 50 -28.61 2.16 -8.73
N LEU A 51 -29.17 3.32 -9.05
CA LEU A 51 -28.84 4.59 -8.40
C LEU A 51 -29.07 4.52 -6.89
N GLY A 52 -30.14 3.86 -6.45
CA GLY A 52 -30.42 3.59 -5.04
C GLY A 52 -29.37 2.72 -4.32
N ARG A 53 -28.46 2.08 -5.06
CA ARG A 53 -27.36 1.25 -4.55
C ARG A 53 -25.98 1.89 -4.73
N VAL A 54 -25.91 3.15 -5.17
CA VAL A 54 -24.66 3.93 -5.11
C VAL A 54 -24.44 4.35 -3.66
N LEU A 55 -23.33 3.88 -3.07
CA LEU A 55 -23.00 4.10 -1.66
C LEU A 55 -21.76 4.98 -1.46
N GLY A 56 -21.01 5.27 -2.52
CA GLY A 56 -19.83 6.11 -2.35
C GLY A 56 -19.36 6.86 -3.58
N LEU A 57 -18.51 7.83 -3.33
CA LEU A 57 -17.83 8.65 -4.31
C LEU A 57 -16.32 8.57 -4.08
N VAL A 58 -15.56 8.22 -5.11
CA VAL A 58 -14.10 8.33 -5.08
C VAL A 58 -13.71 9.80 -5.16
N VAL A 59 -12.89 10.24 -4.21
CA VAL A 59 -12.36 11.62 -4.13
C VAL A 59 -10.91 11.59 -3.65
N GLN A 60 -10.19 12.68 -3.87
CA GLN A 60 -8.83 12.89 -3.36
C GLN A 60 -8.90 13.69 -2.04
N PRO A 61 -8.62 13.10 -0.86
CA PRO A 61 -8.68 13.79 0.43
C PRO A 61 -7.44 14.67 0.75
N GLY A 62 -6.45 14.71 -0.13
CA GLY A 62 -5.15 15.31 0.14
C GLY A 62 -4.14 14.32 0.73
N VAL A 63 -4.24 13.04 0.35
CA VAL A 63 -3.25 12.00 0.70
C VAL A 63 -2.61 11.44 -0.55
N GLU A 64 -1.31 11.17 -0.48
CA GLU A 64 -0.55 10.54 -1.55
C GLU A 64 0.82 10.09 -1.02
N PHE A 65 1.56 9.32 -1.80
CA PHE A 65 2.96 9.03 -1.54
C PHE A 65 3.78 9.12 -2.83
N GLY A 66 5.03 9.58 -2.71
CA GLY A 66 6.02 9.52 -3.79
C GLY A 66 7.02 8.40 -3.53
N ASN A 67 8.10 8.36 -4.31
CA ASN A 67 9.15 7.36 -4.14
C ASN A 67 9.77 7.34 -2.72
N ARG A 68 9.83 8.50 -2.04
CA ARG A 68 10.59 8.71 -0.79
C ARG A 68 9.83 9.49 0.29
N ASN A 69 8.59 9.89 0.03
CA ASN A 69 7.83 10.77 0.91
C ASN A 69 6.35 10.38 0.95
N VAL A 70 5.68 10.74 2.04
CA VAL A 70 4.24 10.56 2.24
C VAL A 70 3.63 11.93 2.48
N ILE A 71 2.55 12.24 1.76
CA ILE A 71 1.69 13.38 2.05
C ILE A 71 0.62 12.89 3.01
N ALA A 72 0.79 13.23 4.28
CA ALA A 72 -0.13 12.85 5.34
C ALA A 72 -1.45 13.62 5.23
N TYR A 73 -2.54 12.95 5.60
CA TYR A 73 -3.86 13.56 5.68
C TYR A 73 -3.86 14.79 6.59
N ARG A 74 -4.61 15.81 6.18
CA ARG A 74 -4.76 17.07 6.91
C ARG A 74 -6.22 17.47 6.94
N ARG A 75 -6.86 17.24 8.10
CA ARG A 75 -8.28 17.55 8.34
C ARG A 75 -8.64 18.96 7.90
N ASP A 76 -7.84 19.96 8.30
CA ASP A 76 -8.05 21.40 7.98
C ASP A 76 -8.20 21.66 6.48
N ARG A 77 -7.49 20.90 5.63
CA ARG A 77 -7.55 21.06 4.18
C ARG A 77 -8.75 20.38 3.53
N ALA A 78 -9.27 19.31 4.14
CA ALA A 78 -10.34 18.50 3.58
C ALA A 78 -11.74 18.85 4.13
N GLN A 79 -11.86 19.78 5.09
CA GLN A 79 -13.14 20.14 5.71
C GLN A 79 -14.23 20.53 4.71
N GLY A 80 -13.88 21.34 3.70
CA GLY A 80 -14.84 21.76 2.67
C GLY A 80 -15.36 20.56 1.86
N LEU A 81 -14.50 19.59 1.58
CA LEU A 81 -14.87 18.37 0.85
C LEU A 81 -15.73 17.46 1.74
N ALA A 82 -15.32 17.23 2.99
CA ALA A 82 -16.07 16.44 3.97
C ALA A 82 -17.50 17.00 4.18
N ALA A 83 -17.66 18.33 4.17
CA ALA A 83 -18.96 18.98 4.35
C ALA A 83 -19.98 18.62 3.24
N VAL A 84 -19.56 18.15 2.07
CA VAL A 84 -20.47 17.69 1.00
C VAL A 84 -21.32 16.50 1.48
N LEU A 85 -20.80 15.65 2.37
CA LEU A 85 -21.55 14.48 2.88
C LEU A 85 -22.77 14.87 3.71
N ALA A 86 -22.83 16.10 4.25
CA ALA A 86 -24.02 16.58 4.95
C ALA A 86 -25.24 16.73 4.01
N GLU A 87 -25.00 16.95 2.72
CA GLU A 87 -26.04 17.02 1.68
C GLU A 87 -26.38 15.61 1.14
N GLU A 88 -25.55 14.61 1.46
CA GLU A 88 -25.51 13.30 0.82
C GLU A 88 -25.51 12.14 1.82
N PRO A 89 -26.54 12.00 2.68
CA PRO A 89 -26.52 11.13 3.86
C PRO A 89 -26.44 9.62 3.56
N ARG A 90 -26.52 9.21 2.28
CA ARG A 90 -26.40 7.82 1.84
C ARG A 90 -25.02 7.48 1.27
N LEU A 91 -24.16 8.49 1.10
CA LEU A 91 -22.83 8.32 0.52
C LEU A 91 -21.77 8.36 1.61
N VAL A 92 -20.70 7.62 1.37
CA VAL A 92 -19.41 7.80 2.01
C VAL A 92 -18.35 8.13 0.95
N PHE A 93 -17.21 8.67 1.37
CA PHE A 93 -16.08 8.80 0.45
C PHE A 93 -15.23 7.54 0.44
N GLU A 94 -14.78 7.18 -0.76
CA GLU A 94 -13.71 6.21 -0.99
C GLU A 94 -12.42 6.97 -1.27
N ALA A 95 -11.38 6.69 -0.47
CA ALA A 95 -10.06 7.28 -0.60
C ALA A 95 -9.06 6.25 -1.13
N HIS A 96 -8.33 6.62 -2.18
CA HIS A 96 -7.23 5.84 -2.74
C HIS A 96 -5.88 6.36 -2.22
N SER A 97 -4.81 5.60 -2.47
CA SER A 97 -3.45 5.94 -2.03
C SER A 97 -3.35 6.23 -0.53
N THR A 98 -4.15 5.54 0.30
CA THR A 98 -4.14 5.74 1.76
C THR A 98 -2.98 5.01 2.45
N ASP A 99 -2.10 4.40 1.66
CA ASP A 99 -0.86 3.76 2.08
C ASP A 99 0.04 4.71 2.90
N TYR A 100 0.70 4.16 3.91
CA TYR A 100 1.74 4.77 4.74
C TYR A 100 1.28 5.92 5.65
N GLN A 101 -0.02 6.15 5.79
CA GLN A 101 -0.59 7.26 6.56
C GLN A 101 -0.42 7.08 8.08
N GLY A 102 -0.40 5.84 8.58
CA GLY A 102 -0.33 5.53 10.02
C GLY A 102 -1.66 5.73 10.75
N ALA A 103 -1.70 5.37 12.03
CA ALA A 103 -2.96 5.20 12.77
C ALA A 103 -3.80 6.49 12.91
N ALA A 104 -3.18 7.60 13.32
CA ALA A 104 -3.92 8.83 13.57
C ALA A 104 -4.52 9.42 12.28
N PRO A 105 -3.75 9.64 11.19
CA PRO A 105 -4.32 10.13 9.93
C PRO A 105 -5.40 9.21 9.33
N LEU A 106 -5.26 7.88 9.45
CA LEU A 106 -6.28 6.95 9.00
C LEU A 106 -7.57 7.06 9.83
N SER A 107 -7.48 7.20 11.15
CA SER A 107 -8.65 7.38 12.02
C SER A 107 -9.35 8.71 11.71
N GLU A 108 -8.56 9.76 11.44
CA GLU A 108 -9.08 11.06 11.04
C GLU A 108 -9.81 11.01 9.69
N LEU A 109 -9.27 10.29 8.70
CA LEU A 109 -9.94 10.05 7.41
C LEU A 109 -11.32 9.40 7.63
N VAL A 110 -11.40 8.33 8.42
CA VAL A 110 -12.68 7.65 8.72
C VAL A 110 -13.64 8.61 9.41
N GLY A 111 -13.18 9.35 10.42
CA GLY A 111 -14.00 10.33 11.15
C GLY A 111 -14.54 11.47 10.28
N ASP A 112 -13.87 11.80 9.17
CA ASP A 112 -14.29 12.82 8.21
C ASP A 112 -15.12 12.26 7.03
N GLY A 113 -15.50 10.99 7.10
CA GLY A 113 -16.41 10.36 6.13
C GLY A 113 -15.72 9.65 4.96
N PHE A 114 -14.38 9.56 4.96
CA PHE A 114 -13.62 8.68 4.08
C PHE A 114 -13.63 7.24 4.61
N ALA A 115 -14.83 6.64 4.63
CA ALA A 115 -15.08 5.37 5.29
C ALA A 115 -14.57 4.14 4.52
N ILE A 116 -14.19 4.30 3.25
CA ILE A 116 -13.58 3.24 2.45
C ILE A 116 -12.14 3.65 2.13
N LEU A 117 -11.18 2.99 2.78
CA LEU A 117 -9.75 3.25 2.65
C LEU A 117 -9.11 2.16 1.80
N LYS A 118 -8.60 2.50 0.61
CA LYS A 118 -7.85 1.55 -0.22
C LYS A 118 -6.36 1.58 0.12
N VAL A 119 -5.83 0.39 0.37
CA VAL A 119 -4.40 0.12 0.61
C VAL A 119 -3.95 -0.99 -0.33
N GLY A 120 -2.72 -0.89 -0.84
CA GLY A 120 -2.16 -1.87 -1.75
C GLY A 120 -0.64 -1.94 -1.66
N PRO A 121 0.09 -0.96 -2.24
CA PRO A 121 1.55 -0.87 -2.17
C PRO A 121 2.13 -1.07 -0.77
N GLU A 122 1.52 -0.53 0.28
CA GLU A 122 2.01 -0.72 1.65
C GLU A 122 2.06 -2.21 2.03
N LEU A 123 1.04 -2.98 1.67
CA LEU A 123 0.96 -4.40 2.05
C LEU A 123 2.08 -5.23 1.40
N THR A 124 2.37 -4.96 0.12
CA THR A 124 3.47 -5.64 -0.58
C THR A 124 4.85 -5.06 -0.25
N PHE A 125 4.92 -3.78 0.11
CA PHE A 125 6.13 -3.14 0.62
C PHE A 125 6.58 -3.77 1.94
N VAL A 126 5.66 -3.93 2.91
CA VAL A 126 6.00 -4.55 4.20
C VAL A 126 6.26 -6.06 4.08
N LEU A 127 5.65 -6.73 3.10
CA LEU A 127 6.01 -8.10 2.73
C LEU A 127 7.46 -8.18 2.23
N ARG A 128 7.85 -7.28 1.30
CA ARG A 128 9.23 -7.18 0.81
C ARG A 128 10.21 -6.90 1.95
N GLU A 129 9.87 -6.00 2.88
CA GLU A 129 10.70 -5.75 4.07
C GLU A 129 10.96 -7.03 4.87
N ALA A 130 9.92 -7.80 5.18
CA ALA A 130 10.08 -9.05 5.92
C ALA A 130 10.90 -10.08 5.13
N LEU A 131 10.66 -10.21 3.82
CA LEU A 131 11.46 -11.07 2.95
C LEU A 131 12.94 -10.68 2.96
N TYR A 132 13.26 -9.39 2.85
CA TYR A 132 14.64 -8.91 2.85
C TYR A 132 15.31 -8.99 4.23
N ALA A 133 14.54 -8.83 5.30
CA ALA A 133 15.02 -9.09 6.66
C ALA A 133 15.37 -10.57 6.85
N LEU A 134 14.51 -11.47 6.39
CA LEU A 134 14.77 -12.92 6.43
C LEU A 134 15.97 -13.30 5.53
N ASP A 135 16.12 -12.69 4.36
CA ASP A 135 17.28 -12.86 3.46
C ASP A 135 18.59 -12.46 4.14
N LEU A 136 18.60 -11.34 4.88
CA LEU A 136 19.74 -10.92 5.71
C LEU A 136 20.00 -11.90 6.87
N ILE A 137 18.97 -12.27 7.62
CA ILE A 137 19.08 -13.25 8.72
C ILE A 137 19.67 -14.57 8.21
N ALA A 138 19.18 -15.09 7.08
CA ALA A 138 19.68 -16.32 6.49
C ALA A 138 21.15 -16.17 6.03
N SER A 139 21.53 -15.02 5.47
CA SER A 139 22.90 -14.73 5.04
C SER A 139 23.88 -14.71 6.21
N ASP A 140 23.48 -14.13 7.35
CA ASP A 140 24.32 -14.04 8.54
C ASP A 140 24.35 -15.36 9.34
N LEU A 141 23.25 -16.12 9.33
CA LEU A 141 23.07 -17.30 10.17
C LEU A 141 23.57 -18.61 9.52
N LEU A 142 23.42 -18.75 8.20
CA LEU A 142 23.60 -20.03 7.51
C LEU A 142 24.82 -19.98 6.58
N PRO A 143 25.88 -20.77 6.83
CA PRO A 143 27.11 -20.75 6.03
C PRO A 143 26.89 -20.99 4.53
N ASP A 144 25.93 -21.85 4.17
CA ASP A 144 25.71 -22.29 2.78
C ASP A 144 24.61 -21.49 2.05
N TYR A 145 24.00 -20.49 2.70
CA TYR A 145 22.94 -19.70 2.06
C TYR A 145 23.50 -18.69 1.05
N GLY A 146 24.64 -18.08 1.37
CA GLY A 146 25.30 -17.05 0.57
C GLY A 146 24.81 -15.64 0.90
N ASP A 147 25.42 -14.64 0.24
CA ASP A 147 25.14 -13.22 0.50
C ASP A 147 23.88 -12.73 -0.26
N ARG A 148 22.78 -12.60 0.49
CA ARG A 148 21.48 -12.05 0.06
C ARG A 148 20.97 -12.54 -1.30
N PRO A 149 20.81 -13.86 -1.49
CA PRO A 149 20.41 -14.43 -2.76
C PRO A 149 19.03 -13.94 -3.24
N LEU A 150 18.08 -13.68 -2.33
CA LEU A 150 16.76 -13.18 -2.73
C LEU A 150 16.87 -11.77 -3.32
N LEU A 151 17.56 -10.84 -2.64
CA LEU A 151 17.76 -9.49 -3.18
C LEU A 151 18.45 -9.54 -4.55
N ARG A 152 19.48 -10.39 -4.70
CA ARG A 152 20.23 -10.51 -5.97
C ARG A 152 19.36 -11.04 -7.10
N ALA A 153 18.52 -12.06 -6.83
CA ALA A 153 17.58 -12.58 -7.81
C ALA A 153 16.56 -11.52 -8.25
N MET A 154 16.01 -10.76 -7.29
CA MET A 154 15.08 -9.67 -7.59
C MET A 154 15.73 -8.55 -8.41
N GLU A 155 16.96 -8.15 -8.07
CA GLU A 155 17.70 -7.13 -8.85
C GLU A 155 17.94 -7.59 -10.28
N ALA A 156 18.43 -8.83 -10.47
CA ALA A 156 18.67 -9.38 -11.80
C ALA A 156 17.39 -9.43 -12.64
N LEU A 157 16.29 -9.89 -12.03
CA LEU A 157 14.97 -9.96 -12.68
C LEU A 157 14.43 -8.57 -13.05
N MET A 158 14.54 -7.59 -12.15
CA MET A 158 14.07 -6.23 -12.42
C MET A 158 14.91 -5.53 -13.49
N LEU A 159 16.21 -5.81 -13.58
CA LEU A 159 17.07 -5.32 -14.65
C LEU A 159 16.75 -5.96 -16.01
N ASP A 160 16.49 -7.27 -16.04
CA ASP A 160 16.10 -8.01 -17.25
C ASP A 160 14.74 -7.53 -17.79
N ARG A 161 13.79 -7.25 -16.90
CA ARG A 161 12.41 -6.87 -17.25
C ARG A 161 12.07 -5.49 -16.71
N PRO A 162 12.60 -4.38 -17.24
CA PRO A 162 12.46 -3.06 -16.63
C PRO A 162 11.08 -2.39 -16.82
N GLY A 163 10.15 -3.06 -17.51
CA GLY A 163 8.87 -2.50 -17.95
C GLY A 163 8.02 -1.90 -16.82
N ASP A 164 7.93 -2.57 -15.67
CA ASP A 164 7.04 -2.18 -14.57
C ASP A 164 7.60 -1.08 -13.67
N TRP A 165 8.88 -0.73 -13.79
CA TRP A 165 9.52 0.29 -12.94
C TRP A 165 10.19 1.44 -13.70
N ARG A 166 10.67 1.24 -14.93
CA ARG A 166 11.56 2.20 -15.64
C ARG A 166 10.98 3.60 -15.80
N ARG A 167 9.66 3.73 -15.94
CA ARG A 167 9.00 5.04 -16.08
C ARG A 167 8.77 5.75 -14.75
N HIS A 168 8.88 5.05 -13.63
CA HIS A 168 8.58 5.56 -12.29
C HIS A 168 9.84 5.95 -11.50
N TYR A 169 11.01 5.45 -11.91
CA TYR A 169 12.27 5.65 -11.20
C TYR A 169 13.26 6.42 -12.08
N ASP A 170 13.39 7.70 -11.76
CA ASP A 170 14.40 8.59 -12.32
C ASP A 170 15.73 8.52 -11.55
N GLY A 171 16.69 9.31 -11.98
CA GLY A 171 18.02 9.38 -11.37
C GLY A 171 19.08 8.55 -12.07
N ASP A 172 20.28 8.54 -11.49
CA ASP A 172 21.39 7.72 -11.95
C ASP A 172 21.18 6.22 -11.64
N GLU A 173 22.13 5.37 -12.05
CA GLU A 173 21.98 3.92 -11.83
C GLU A 173 21.96 3.53 -10.34
N ALA A 174 22.71 4.24 -9.49
CA ALA A 174 22.74 3.96 -8.06
C ALA A 174 21.41 4.36 -7.40
N GLU A 175 20.84 5.50 -7.80
CA GLU A 175 19.53 5.96 -7.37
C GLU A 175 18.43 5.01 -7.85
N ARG A 176 18.45 4.61 -9.11
CA ARG A 176 17.47 3.65 -9.67
C ARG A 176 17.55 2.30 -8.98
N ARG A 177 18.75 1.81 -8.69
CA ARG A 177 18.94 0.60 -7.88
C ARG A 177 18.31 0.73 -6.50
N LEU A 178 18.51 1.86 -5.82
CA LEU A 178 17.85 2.12 -4.54
C LEU A 178 16.32 2.10 -4.70
N LEU A 179 15.78 2.78 -5.71
CA LEU A 179 14.34 2.86 -5.94
C LEU A 179 13.70 1.52 -6.29
N ARG A 180 14.39 0.64 -7.04
CA ARG A 180 13.93 -0.74 -7.32
C ARG A 180 13.60 -1.51 -6.04
N HIS A 181 14.37 -1.31 -4.98
CA HIS A 181 14.25 -2.08 -3.75
C HIS A 181 13.55 -1.35 -2.60
N TYR A 182 13.55 -0.01 -2.58
CA TYR A 182 13.15 0.76 -1.39
C TYR A 182 12.14 1.88 -1.67
N SER A 183 11.73 2.10 -2.93
CA SER A 183 10.69 3.07 -3.22
C SER A 183 9.34 2.68 -2.58
N LEU A 184 8.63 3.66 -2.03
CA LEU A 184 7.25 3.49 -1.53
C LEU A 184 6.25 3.19 -2.66
N SER A 185 6.59 3.51 -3.91
CA SER A 185 5.79 3.14 -5.08
C SER A 185 5.74 1.62 -5.30
N ASP A 186 6.63 0.87 -4.65
CA ASP A 186 6.64 -0.59 -4.54
C ASP A 186 6.47 -1.33 -5.89
N ARG A 187 7.16 -0.86 -6.94
CA ARG A 187 7.04 -1.46 -8.29
C ARG A 187 7.58 -2.90 -8.34
N ILE A 188 8.38 -3.30 -7.36
CA ILE A 188 8.82 -4.69 -7.19
C ILE A 188 7.66 -5.68 -7.02
N ARG A 189 6.46 -5.22 -6.60
CA ARG A 189 5.28 -6.10 -6.43
C ARG A 189 4.86 -6.85 -7.70
N TYR A 190 5.12 -6.27 -8.88
CA TYR A 190 4.79 -6.88 -10.17
C TYR A 190 5.69 -8.07 -10.52
N TYR A 191 6.81 -8.24 -9.81
CA TYR A 191 7.82 -9.25 -10.08
C TYR A 191 7.66 -10.50 -9.21
N TRP A 192 6.97 -10.43 -8.07
CA TRP A 192 6.75 -11.60 -7.20
C TRP A 192 6.09 -12.81 -7.89
N PRO A 193 5.17 -12.63 -8.87
CA PRO A 193 4.63 -13.76 -9.62
C PRO A 193 5.63 -14.41 -10.60
N ALA A 194 6.80 -13.84 -10.86
CA ALA A 194 7.77 -14.41 -11.79
C ALA A 194 8.37 -15.72 -11.24
N PRO A 195 8.62 -16.74 -12.07
CA PRO A 195 9.23 -18.00 -11.62
C PRO A 195 10.55 -17.82 -10.87
N GLU A 196 11.38 -16.88 -11.31
CA GLU A 196 12.68 -16.58 -10.70
C GLU A 196 12.54 -16.01 -9.29
N ALA A 197 11.55 -15.13 -9.08
CA ALA A 197 11.24 -14.55 -7.78
C ALA A 197 10.69 -15.61 -6.84
N ARG A 198 9.74 -16.44 -7.31
CA ARG A 198 9.17 -17.54 -6.51
C ARG A 198 10.25 -18.53 -6.08
N ALA A 199 11.10 -18.97 -7.00
CA ALA A 199 12.19 -19.89 -6.68
C ALA A 199 13.17 -19.31 -5.64
N ALA A 200 13.46 -18.01 -5.70
CA ALA A 200 14.31 -17.35 -4.71
C ALA A 200 13.64 -17.26 -3.32
N VAL A 201 12.33 -16.98 -3.28
CA VAL A 201 11.53 -17.00 -2.03
C VAL A 201 11.45 -18.42 -1.46
N ASP A 202 11.14 -19.42 -2.27
CA ASP A 202 11.06 -20.82 -1.85
C ASP A 202 12.39 -21.30 -1.26
N ARG A 203 13.52 -20.91 -1.87
CA ARG A 203 14.85 -21.20 -1.34
C ARG A 203 15.09 -20.55 0.02
N LEU A 204 14.67 -19.29 0.20
CA LEU A 204 14.76 -18.60 1.49
C LEU A 204 13.91 -19.29 2.56
N VAL A 205 12.66 -19.60 2.25
CA VAL A 205 11.73 -20.28 3.16
C VAL A 205 12.30 -21.65 3.56
N ALA A 206 12.75 -22.45 2.60
CA ALA A 206 13.35 -23.76 2.87
C ALA A 206 14.62 -23.67 3.72
N ALA A 207 15.44 -22.64 3.54
CA ALA A 207 16.68 -22.46 4.31
C ALA A 207 16.40 -22.18 5.80
N LEU A 208 15.34 -21.43 6.10
CA LEU A 208 15.00 -20.99 7.45
C LEU A 208 13.96 -21.88 8.16
N ALA A 209 13.20 -22.69 7.44
CA ALA A 209 12.18 -23.58 8.01
C ALA A 209 12.77 -24.49 9.12
N GLY A 210 12.13 -24.46 10.30
CA GLY A 210 12.54 -25.23 11.47
C GLY A 210 13.83 -24.73 12.17
N ARG A 211 14.51 -23.70 11.65
CA ARG A 211 15.67 -23.10 12.29
C ARG A 211 15.26 -22.30 13.52
N ARG A 212 16.12 -22.25 14.53
CA ARG A 212 15.97 -21.36 15.70
C ARG A 212 16.74 -20.08 15.41
N ILE A 213 16.04 -18.97 15.25
CA ILE A 213 16.67 -17.67 15.01
C ILE A 213 17.01 -17.02 16.35
N PRO A 214 18.28 -16.71 16.63
CA PRO A 214 18.67 -16.00 17.83
C PRO A 214 17.95 -14.66 17.96
N LEU A 215 17.49 -14.34 19.18
CA LEU A 215 16.84 -13.06 19.48
C LEU A 215 17.58 -11.81 18.94
N PRO A 216 18.92 -11.69 19.04
CA PRO A 216 19.62 -10.51 18.53
C PRO A 216 19.50 -10.32 17.01
N LEU A 217 19.43 -11.40 16.22
CA LEU A 217 19.24 -11.29 14.76
C LEU A 217 17.86 -10.76 14.41
N LEU A 218 16.82 -11.20 15.13
CA LEU A 218 15.47 -10.66 14.95
C LEU A 218 15.38 -9.20 15.38
N TRP A 219 16.03 -8.81 16.49
CA TRP A 219 16.08 -7.40 16.88
C TRP A 219 16.79 -6.52 15.85
N GLN A 220 17.87 -7.00 15.26
CA GLN A 220 18.66 -6.27 14.27
C GLN A 220 17.89 -6.07 12.95
N HIS A 221 17.27 -7.14 12.44
CA HIS A 221 16.75 -7.15 11.07
C HIS A 221 15.22 -7.10 10.98
N LEU A 222 14.49 -7.50 12.03
CA LEU A 222 13.03 -7.47 12.06
C LEU A 222 12.47 -7.03 13.44
N PRO A 223 12.68 -5.75 13.84
CA PRO A 223 12.22 -5.24 15.13
C PRO A 223 10.74 -5.53 15.40
N GLY A 224 10.44 -5.97 16.63
CA GLY A 224 9.09 -6.37 17.04
C GLY A 224 8.74 -7.85 16.79
N ALA A 225 9.59 -8.60 16.08
CA ALA A 225 9.41 -10.02 15.81
C ALA A 225 10.00 -10.95 16.91
N ALA A 226 10.33 -10.43 18.10
CA ALA A 226 11.00 -11.16 19.18
C ALA A 226 10.28 -12.45 19.62
N HIS A 227 8.97 -12.54 19.44
CA HIS A 227 8.17 -13.73 19.77
C HIS A 227 8.43 -14.93 18.83
N PHE A 228 9.12 -14.73 17.71
CA PHE A 228 9.61 -15.79 16.82
C PHE A 228 11.00 -16.31 17.21
N ALA A 229 11.68 -15.69 18.18
CA ALA A 229 13.05 -16.04 18.55
C ALA A 229 13.15 -17.42 19.22
N ASP A 230 14.29 -18.07 19.04
CA ASP A 230 14.74 -19.26 19.78
C ASP A 230 13.80 -20.48 19.73
N ARG A 231 12.85 -20.49 18.79
CA ARG A 231 11.93 -21.60 18.48
C ARG A 231 12.04 -22.00 17.00
N PRO A 232 11.63 -23.23 16.62
CA PRO A 232 11.54 -23.60 15.21
C PRO A 232 10.70 -22.56 14.45
N LEU A 233 11.31 -21.95 13.43
CA LEU A 233 10.70 -20.90 12.64
C LEU A 233 9.83 -21.49 11.53
N GLU A 234 8.62 -20.95 11.39
CA GLU A 234 7.80 -21.07 10.19
C GLU A 234 7.87 -19.72 9.45
N PRO A 235 8.70 -19.57 8.41
CA PRO A 235 8.95 -18.26 7.77
C PRO A 235 7.67 -17.58 7.28
N GLU A 236 6.71 -18.37 6.78
CA GLU A 236 5.41 -17.85 6.33
C GLU A 236 4.63 -17.14 7.44
N GLU A 237 4.71 -17.61 8.69
CA GLU A 237 4.05 -16.96 9.83
C GLU A 237 4.63 -15.55 10.07
N VAL A 238 5.94 -15.37 9.86
CA VAL A 238 6.61 -14.07 9.98
C VAL A 238 6.13 -13.11 8.89
N LEU A 239 6.02 -13.59 7.65
CA LEU A 239 5.53 -12.80 6.51
C LEU A 239 4.08 -12.37 6.73
N ILE A 240 3.21 -13.31 7.10
CA ILE A 240 1.80 -13.05 7.41
C ILE A 240 1.68 -12.07 8.57
N TRP A 241 2.45 -12.27 9.65
CA TRP A 241 2.47 -11.37 10.80
C TRP A 241 2.83 -9.94 10.41
N ARG A 242 3.85 -9.76 9.56
CA ARG A 242 4.30 -8.42 9.16
C ARG A 242 3.22 -7.67 8.38
N VAL A 243 2.52 -8.35 7.47
CA VAL A 243 1.39 -7.78 6.71
C VAL A 243 0.20 -7.49 7.63
N ARG A 244 -0.15 -8.43 8.53
CA ARG A 244 -1.25 -8.24 9.49
C ARG A 244 -1.04 -7.05 10.42
N ARG A 245 0.21 -6.72 10.76
CA ARG A 245 0.52 -5.50 11.54
C ARG A 245 0.19 -4.21 10.80
N SER A 246 0.42 -4.15 9.48
CA SER A 246 -0.01 -3.00 8.68
C SER A 246 -1.54 -2.95 8.64
N LEU A 247 -2.20 -4.07 8.34
CA LEU A 247 -3.66 -4.17 8.31
C LEU A 247 -4.34 -3.82 9.64
N ALA A 248 -3.72 -4.11 10.79
CA ALA A 248 -4.26 -3.77 12.10
C ALA A 248 -4.47 -2.26 12.25
N THR A 249 -3.57 -1.44 11.67
CA THR A 249 -3.69 0.03 11.68
C THR A 249 -4.97 0.50 10.98
N TYR A 250 -5.28 -0.09 9.82
CA TYR A 250 -6.52 0.20 9.09
C TYR A 250 -7.75 -0.33 9.84
N HIS A 251 -7.64 -1.53 10.42
CA HIS A 251 -8.73 -2.10 11.21
C HIS A 251 -9.10 -1.22 12.41
N ASP A 252 -8.10 -0.75 13.14
CA ASP A 252 -8.30 0.10 14.32
C ASP A 252 -8.91 1.45 13.92
N ALA A 253 -8.45 2.06 12.83
CA ALA A 253 -9.01 3.30 12.28
C ALA A 253 -10.48 3.15 11.85
N CYS A 254 -10.87 2.00 11.29
CA CYS A 254 -12.26 1.75 10.89
C CYS A 254 -13.18 1.37 12.06
N ARG A 255 -12.66 1.27 13.28
CA ARG A 255 -13.42 0.92 14.50
C ARG A 255 -13.52 2.04 15.52
N SER A 256 -12.75 3.11 15.35
CA SER A 256 -12.75 4.29 16.20
C SER A 256 -14.01 5.12 16.06
#